data_AF-A0A172UVZ2-F1
#
_entry.id   AF-A0A172UVZ2-F1
#
_cell.length_a   1.000
_cell.length_b   1.000
_cell.length_c   1.000
_cell.angle_alpha   90.00
_cell.angle_beta   90.00
_cell.angle_gamma   90.00
#
_symmetry.space_group_name_H-M   'P 1'
#
loop_
_entity.id
_entity.type
_entity.pdbx_description
1 polymer ?
#
loop_
_entity_poly.entity_id
_entity_poly.type
_entity_poly.pdbx_seq_one_letter_code
_entity_poly.pdbx_strand_id
1 'polypeptide(L)'
;MVRAGHVPFDFGLERDRAAVGAVLGGAVQRTIDDSKVMLSAIVSYIGQNDPGPGYYKFATELGLLPNTATADDKLAFWARQVKAVHERYARPVGRP
;
A
#
# COMPACT_ATOMS: atom_id res chain seq x y z
N MET A 1 -1.60 -34.95 7.87
CA MET A 1 -0.91 -33.67 8.10
C MET A 1 -1.95 -32.57 8.08
N VAL A 2 -2.36 -32.07 9.25
CA VAL A 2 -3.37 -31.02 9.36
C VAL A 2 -2.74 -29.69 8.94
N ARG A 3 -3.29 -29.06 7.89
CA ARG A 3 -2.99 -27.65 7.61
C ARG A 3 -3.71 -26.83 8.68
N ALA A 4 -3.00 -26.40 9.71
CA ALA A 4 -3.50 -25.34 10.56
C ALA A 4 -3.69 -24.11 9.67
N GLY A 5 -4.93 -23.71 9.42
CA GLY A 5 -5.23 -22.48 8.69
C GLY A 5 -4.59 -21.29 9.41
N HIS A 6 -4.12 -20.31 8.65
CA HIS A 6 -3.63 -19.07 9.25
C HIS A 6 -4.78 -18.41 10.03
N VAL A 7 -4.48 -17.92 11.24
CA VAL A 7 -5.42 -17.12 12.02
C VAL A 7 -5.70 -15.84 11.21
N PRO A 8 -6.98 -15.49 10.95
CA PRO A 8 -7.31 -14.27 10.24
C PRO A 8 -6.92 -13.05 11.08
N PHE A 9 -6.52 -11.97 10.42
CA PHE A 9 -6.29 -10.70 11.09
C PHE A 9 -7.61 -10.10 11.59
N ASP A 10 -7.63 -9.66 12.84
CA ASP A 10 -8.72 -8.89 13.43
C ASP A 10 -8.38 -7.40 13.39
N PHE A 11 -9.02 -6.66 12.48
CA PHE A 11 -8.80 -5.22 12.31
C PHE A 11 -9.30 -4.37 13.49
N GLY A 12 -10.08 -4.93 14.41
CA GLY A 12 -10.41 -4.30 15.69
C GLY A 12 -9.20 -4.18 16.61
N LEU A 13 -8.19 -5.03 16.46
CA LEU A 13 -7.02 -5.10 17.31
C LEU A 13 -5.84 -4.34 16.71
N GLU A 14 -5.23 -3.47 17.52
CA GLU A 14 -4.08 -2.65 17.08
C GLU A 14 -2.90 -3.51 16.62
N ARG A 15 -2.61 -4.60 17.35
CA ARG A 15 -1.54 -5.54 17.01
C ARG A 15 -1.71 -6.16 15.62
N ASP A 16 -2.93 -6.49 15.22
CA ASP A 16 -3.23 -7.14 13.95
C ASP A 16 -3.21 -6.12 12.81
N ARG A 17 -3.68 -4.88 13.05
CA ARG A 17 -3.49 -3.76 12.11
C ARG A 17 -2.00 -3.47 11.88
N ALA A 18 -1.19 -3.48 12.93
CA ALA A 18 0.25 -3.30 12.82
C ALA A 18 0.92 -4.45 12.05
N ALA A 19 0.48 -5.70 12.27
CA ALA A 19 0.96 -6.86 11.53
C ALA A 19 0.65 -6.77 10.04
N VAL A 20 -0.57 -6.36 9.66
CA VAL A 20 -0.93 -6.08 8.25
C VAL A 20 -0.04 -4.97 7.68
N GLY A 21 0.16 -3.89 8.42
CA GLY A 21 1.07 -2.80 8.03
C GLY A 21 2.49 -3.29 7.77
N ALA A 22 3.04 -4.16 8.61
CA ALA A 22 4.37 -4.75 8.43
C ALA A 22 4.46 -5.62 7.17
N VAL A 23 3.42 -6.40 6.87
CA VAL A 23 3.34 -7.21 5.63
C VAL A 23 3.33 -6.31 4.41
N LEU A 24 2.49 -5.26 4.40
CA LEU A 24 2.39 -4.31 3.28
C LEU A 24 3.68 -3.51 3.09
N GLY A 25 4.29 -3.04 4.18
CA GLY A 25 5.57 -2.34 4.15
C GLY A 25 6.67 -3.23 3.57
N GLY A 26 6.75 -4.48 4.01
CA GLY A 26 7.70 -5.46 3.47
C GLY A 26 7.46 -5.78 1.99
N ALA A 27 6.21 -5.78 1.51
CA ALA A 27 5.93 -5.94 0.09
C ALA A 27 6.49 -4.75 -0.71
N VAL A 28 6.19 -3.52 -0.28
CA VAL A 28 6.67 -2.28 -0.91
C VAL A 28 8.21 -2.23 -0.92
N GLN A 29 8.89 -2.56 0.19
CA GLN A 29 10.35 -2.58 0.24
C GLN A 29 10.98 -3.49 -0.82
N ARG A 30 10.31 -4.61 -1.15
CA ARG A 30 10.78 -5.56 -2.17
C ARG A 30 10.47 -5.12 -3.61
N THR A 31 9.53 -4.19 -3.80
CA THR A 31 9.01 -3.83 -5.13
C THR A 31 9.28 -2.39 -5.56
N ILE A 32 9.57 -1.48 -4.62
CA ILE A 32 9.61 -0.03 -4.86
C ILE A 32 10.69 0.36 -5.89
N ASP A 33 11.85 -0.28 -5.82
CA ASP A 33 12.96 -0.14 -6.76
C ASP A 33 13.22 1.34 -7.16
N ASP A 34 13.71 1.61 -8.36
CA ASP A 34 13.83 2.96 -8.91
C ASP A 34 12.49 3.53 -9.36
N SER A 35 11.46 2.69 -9.49
CA SER A 35 10.12 3.11 -9.90
C SER A 35 9.43 4.04 -8.89
N LYS A 36 9.84 3.98 -7.62
CA LYS A 36 9.19 4.71 -6.51
C LYS A 36 7.68 4.44 -6.42
N VAL A 37 7.25 3.28 -6.90
CA VAL A 37 5.86 2.83 -6.87
C VAL A 37 5.64 1.96 -5.63
N MET A 38 4.75 2.41 -4.75
CA MET A 38 4.36 1.68 -3.56
C MET A 38 3.22 0.71 -3.92
N LEU A 39 3.53 -0.59 -4.07
CA LEU A 39 2.52 -1.61 -4.39
C LEU A 39 1.34 -1.63 -3.41
N SER A 40 1.54 -1.25 -2.14
CA SER A 40 0.46 -1.15 -1.16
C SER A 40 -0.59 -0.07 -1.49
N ALA A 41 -0.38 0.80 -2.49
CA ALA A 41 -1.32 1.85 -2.87
C ALA A 41 -2.67 1.32 -3.36
N ILE A 42 -2.74 0.09 -3.89
CA ILE A 42 -4.00 -0.55 -4.32
C ILE A 42 -4.82 -1.13 -3.15
N VAL A 43 -4.26 -1.15 -1.94
CA VAL A 43 -4.96 -1.62 -0.75
C VAL A 43 -5.68 -0.42 -0.14
N SER A 44 -7.01 -0.47 -0.12
CA SER A 44 -7.85 0.49 0.59
C SER A 44 -8.36 -0.11 1.89
N TYR A 45 -8.55 0.75 2.90
CA TYR A 45 -9.12 0.32 4.17
C TYR A 45 -10.59 -0.08 3.98
N ILE A 46 -11.00 -1.23 4.52
CA ILE A 46 -12.41 -1.65 4.45
C ILE A 46 -13.27 -0.59 5.16
N GLY A 47 -14.23 0.00 4.43
CA GLY A 47 -15.11 1.04 4.95
C GLY A 47 -14.57 2.47 4.84
N GLN A 48 -13.36 2.69 4.31
CA GLN A 48 -12.85 4.01 3.97
C GLN A 48 -12.27 4.04 2.55
N ASN A 49 -12.52 5.11 1.81
CA ASN A 49 -11.91 5.32 0.50
C ASN A 49 -10.52 5.97 0.62
N ASP A 50 -9.63 5.38 1.43
CA ASP A 50 -8.28 5.87 1.74
C ASP A 50 -7.33 4.69 2.05
N PRO A 51 -6.03 4.76 1.73
CA PRO A 51 -5.05 3.70 2.02
C PRO A 51 -4.62 3.65 3.50
N GLY A 52 -5.08 4.60 4.31
CA GLY A 52 -4.83 4.70 5.74
C GLY A 52 -3.56 5.48 6.09
N PRO A 53 -3.44 5.91 7.37
CA PRO A 53 -2.33 6.75 7.83
C PRO A 53 -0.96 6.05 7.74
N GLY A 54 -0.93 4.72 7.86
CA GLY A 54 0.31 3.94 7.75
C GLY A 54 0.97 4.05 6.37
N TYR A 55 0.17 4.14 5.31
CA TYR A 55 0.65 4.33 3.95
C TYR A 55 1.37 5.67 3.77
N TYR A 56 0.73 6.77 4.17
CA TYR A 56 1.32 8.11 4.04
C TYR A 56 2.54 8.31 4.94
N LYS A 57 2.53 7.72 6.15
CA LYS A 57 3.71 7.71 7.02
C LYS A 57 4.87 7.02 6.32
N PHE A 58 4.64 5.85 5.74
CA PHE A 58 5.70 5.12 5.07
C PHE A 58 6.19 5.82 3.79
N ALA A 59 5.28 6.45 3.02
CA ALA A 59 5.65 7.29 1.89
C ALA A 59 6.56 8.46 2.31
N THR A 60 6.33 9.04 3.49
CA THR A 60 7.17 10.10 4.06
C THR A 60 8.54 9.58 4.46
N GLU A 61 8.60 8.42 5.13
CA GLU A 61 9.87 7.76 5.50
C GLU A 61 10.72 7.39 4.28
N LEU A 62 10.07 7.08 3.14
CA LEU A 62 10.72 6.82 1.85
C LEU A 62 11.08 8.09 1.08
N GLY A 63 10.75 9.28 1.59
CA GLY A 63 11.00 10.57 0.94
C GLY A 63 10.12 10.83 -0.29
N LEU A 64 9.03 10.09 -0.48
CA LEU A 64 8.13 10.22 -1.64
C LEU A 64 7.03 11.25 -1.43
N LEU A 65 6.71 11.53 -0.17
CA LEU A 65 5.72 12.51 0.24
C LEU A 65 6.33 13.42 1.32
N PRO A 66 6.23 14.75 1.21
CA PRO A 66 6.71 15.62 2.27
C PRO A 66 5.86 15.45 3.54
N ASN A 67 6.47 15.56 4.71
CA ASN A 67 5.78 15.52 6.00
C ASN A 67 4.80 16.69 6.21
N THR A 68 4.93 17.75 5.40
CA THR A 68 4.02 18.91 5.34
C THR A 68 2.87 18.75 4.35
N ALA A 69 2.72 17.57 3.71
CA ALA A 69 1.68 17.33 2.72
C ALA A 69 0.28 17.57 3.28
N THR A 70 -0.50 18.37 2.58
CA THR A 70 -1.91 18.64 2.86
C THR A 70 -2.77 17.41 2.55
N ALA A 71 -4.07 17.49 2.87
CA ALA A 71 -5.02 16.44 2.50
C ALA A 71 -5.12 16.28 0.97
N ASP A 72 -5.14 17.38 0.22
CA ASP A 72 -5.15 17.35 -1.25
C ASP A 72 -3.85 16.77 -1.83
N ASP A 73 -2.70 17.11 -1.26
CA ASP A 73 -1.41 16.54 -1.68
C ASP A 73 -1.38 15.02 -1.49
N LYS A 74 -1.90 14.54 -0.36
CA LYS A 74 -2.02 13.11 -0.03
C LYS A 74 -2.92 12.39 -1.02
N LEU A 75 -4.09 12.95 -1.31
CA LEU A 75 -5.03 12.38 -2.27
C LEU A 75 -4.42 12.34 -3.68
N ALA A 76 -3.82 13.44 -4.14
CA ALA A 76 -3.16 13.52 -5.44
C ALA A 76 -1.96 12.57 -5.54
N PHE A 77 -1.19 12.41 -4.47
CA PHE A 77 -0.10 11.43 -4.38
C PHE A 77 -0.65 10.00 -4.49
N TRP A 78 -1.67 9.66 -3.71
CA TRP A 78 -2.26 8.33 -3.71
C TRP A 78 -2.85 7.97 -5.08
N ALA A 79 -3.61 8.88 -5.70
CA ALA A 79 -4.16 8.67 -7.04
C ALA A 79 -3.07 8.38 -8.09
N ARG A 80 -1.95 9.12 -8.04
CA ARG A 80 -0.78 8.88 -8.91
C ARG A 80 -0.16 7.51 -8.67
N GLN A 81 -0.03 7.11 -7.41
CA GLN A 81 0.53 5.80 -7.03
C GLN A 81 -0.37 4.65 -7.47
N VAL A 82 -1.69 4.74 -7.30
CA VAL A 82 -2.66 3.75 -7.80
C VAL A 82 -2.53 3.60 -9.32
N LYS A 83 -2.50 4.71 -10.06
CA LYS A 83 -2.30 4.70 -11.51
C LYS A 83 -0.98 4.01 -11.88
N ALA A 84 0.13 4.37 -11.23
CA ALA A 84 1.43 3.80 -11.51
C ALA A 84 1.52 2.30 -11.20
N VAL A 85 0.85 1.82 -10.14
CA VAL A 85 0.72 0.39 -9.86
C VAL A 85 -0.02 -0.30 -11.00
N HIS A 86 -1.15 0.26 -11.45
CA HIS A 86 -1.88 -0.31 -12.59
C HIS A 86 -1.04 -0.32 -13.87
N GLU A 87 -0.34 0.76 -14.21
CA GLU A 87 0.52 0.80 -15.41
C GLU A 87 1.66 -0.22 -15.35
N ARG A 88 2.25 -0.44 -14.17
CA ARG A 88 3.37 -1.36 -13.99
C ARG A 88 2.96 -2.83 -13.97
N TYR A 89 1.81 -3.15 -13.38
CA TYR A 89 1.40 -4.53 -13.12
C TYR A 89 0.18 -4.98 -13.93
N ALA A 90 -0.45 -4.10 -14.72
CA ALA A 90 -1.44 -4.52 -15.68
C ALA A 90 -0.83 -5.54 -16.64
N ARG A 91 -1.56 -6.63 -16.89
CA ARG A 91 -1.20 -7.55 -17.96
C ARG A 91 -1.18 -6.78 -19.28
N PRO A 92 -0.17 -6.99 -20.14
CA PRO A 92 -0.25 -6.50 -21.50
C PRO A 92 -1.51 -7.05 -22.15
N VAL A 93 -2.42 -6.16 -22.54
CA VAL A 93 -3.58 -6.55 -23.35
C VAL A 93 -3.05 -6.83 -24.76
N GLY A 94 -2.78 -8.10 -25.02
CA GLY A 94 -2.40 -8.60 -26.35
C GLY A 94 -0.88 -8.62 -26.60
N ARG A 95 -0.32 -9.82 -26.66
CA ARG A 95 0.69 -10.13 -27.67
C ARG A 95 0.00 -11.08 -28.65
N PRO A 96 -0.07 -10.77 -29.96
CA PRO A 96 -0.49 -11.75 -30.96
C PRO A 96 0.46 -12.96 -31.00
#